data_AF-A0A7W5Y904-F1
#
_entry.id   AF-A0A7W5Y904-F1
#
_cell.length_a   1.000
_cell.length_b   1.000
_cell.length_c   1.000
_cell.angle_alpha   90.00
_cell.angle_beta   90.00
_cell.angle_gamma   90.00
#
_symmetry.space_group_name_H-M   'P 1'
#
loop_
_entity.id
_entity.type
_entity.pdbx_description
1 polymer ?
#
loop_
_entity_poly.entity_id
_entity_poly.type
_entity_poly.pdbx_seq_one_letter_code
_entity_poly.pdbx_strand_id
1 'polypeptide(L)'
;MREYLRDIARSVAFLSRIPVPSSFFEGDDGKLSRVSRAFPVAGLLIALPSALTFSVLLALNADPLMAALLALAVHTLLTGALHEDALSDTADGLSGGKDRERALEIMKDSRIGTYGAAALILSFGLRAAALAAIARHLSPEVAAVAILAAATLSRGAMVWHWYALPSAKPDGIAASAGKPDGDAMQLALLATLGLAVLLVGPAMGVPALVGCLLATSVAAFLATRYIRQKLTGHTGDTIGATQQICEIASLCTLAMCV
;
A
#
# COMPACT_ATOMS: atom_id res chain seq x y z
N MET A 1 2.74 -15.35 19.87
CA MET A 1 3.58 -14.14 19.88
C MET A 1 4.84 -14.28 19.03
N ARG A 2 5.75 -15.24 19.32
CA ARG A 2 7.01 -15.41 18.55
C ARG A 2 6.80 -15.64 17.04
N GLU A 3 5.78 -16.40 16.67
CA GLU A 3 5.46 -16.64 15.25
C GLU A 3 4.97 -15.38 14.52
N TYR A 4 4.13 -14.57 15.17
CA TYR A 4 3.64 -13.33 14.58
C TYR A 4 4.78 -12.32 14.36
N LEU A 5 5.76 -12.27 15.27
CA LEU A 5 6.97 -11.47 15.06
C LEU A 5 7.78 -11.92 13.84
N ARG A 6 7.88 -13.24 13.59
CA ARG A 6 8.49 -13.76 12.36
C ARG A 6 7.70 -13.35 11.12
N ASP A 7 6.37 -13.42 11.18
CA ASP A 7 5.52 -12.99 10.06
C ASP A 7 5.65 -11.49 9.79
N ILE A 8 5.79 -10.64 10.82
CA ILE A 8 6.09 -9.20 10.66
C ILE A 8 7.44 -9.02 9.96
N ALA A 9 8.49 -9.68 10.45
CA ALA A 9 9.83 -9.56 9.87
C ALA A 9 9.86 -10.02 8.40
N ARG A 10 9.25 -11.17 8.09
CA ARG A 10 9.10 -11.68 6.71
C ARG A 10 8.29 -10.74 5.83
N SER A 11 7.23 -10.13 6.38
CA SER A 11 6.44 -9.12 5.67
C SER A 11 7.25 -7.85 5.37
N VAL A 12 8.09 -7.40 6.31
CA VAL A 12 9.00 -6.26 6.08
C VAL A 12 9.98 -6.58 4.95
N ALA A 13 10.59 -7.78 4.97
CA ALA A 13 11.50 -8.20 3.92
C ALA A 13 10.83 -8.37 2.55
N PHE A 14 9.55 -8.79 2.52
CA PHE A 14 8.81 -8.94 1.28
C PHE A 14 8.37 -7.59 0.67
N LEU A 15 7.91 -6.67 1.52
CA LEU A 15 7.35 -5.38 1.09
C LEU A 15 8.39 -4.25 1.01
N SER A 16 9.65 -4.52 1.34
CA SER A 16 10.70 -3.50 1.35
C SER A 16 12.11 -4.07 1.12
N ARG A 17 13.06 -3.16 0.92
CA ARG A 17 14.50 -3.43 0.85
C ARG A 17 15.19 -3.33 2.21
N ILE A 18 14.43 -3.22 3.31
CA ILE A 18 14.98 -3.19 4.66
C ILE A 18 15.58 -4.57 4.97
N PRO A 19 16.88 -4.66 5.31
CA PRO A 19 17.51 -5.95 5.57
C PRO A 19 16.93 -6.59 6.84
N VAL A 20 16.52 -7.85 6.71
CA VAL A 20 16.00 -8.65 7.84
C VAL A 20 16.94 -9.82 8.09
N PRO A 21 17.36 -10.08 9.35
CA PRO A 21 18.26 -11.19 9.67
C PRO A 21 17.74 -12.55 9.20
N SER A 22 18.65 -13.39 8.69
CA SER A 22 18.34 -14.73 8.16
C SER A 22 17.66 -15.64 9.19
N SER A 23 17.89 -15.43 10.49
CA SER A 23 17.25 -16.16 11.59
C SER A 23 15.72 -16.07 11.58
N PHE A 24 15.15 -15.00 11.00
CA PHE A 24 13.69 -14.89 10.85
C PHE A 24 13.13 -15.80 9.75
N PHE A 25 13.97 -16.34 8.87
CA PHE A 25 13.59 -17.23 7.77
C PHE A 25 13.87 -18.71 8.06
N GLU A 26 14.38 -19.04 9.24
CA GLU A 26 14.53 -20.44 9.65
C GLU A 26 13.16 -21.15 9.63
N GLY A 27 13.10 -22.28 8.90
CA GLY A 27 11.88 -23.06 8.71
C GLY A 27 10.78 -22.33 7.92
N ASP A 28 11.13 -21.31 7.13
CA ASP A 28 10.18 -20.67 6.21
C ASP A 28 9.89 -21.56 5.01
N ASP A 29 8.61 -21.70 4.65
CA ASP A 29 8.18 -22.44 3.47
C ASP A 29 8.10 -21.54 2.22
N GLY A 30 8.48 -20.26 2.36
CA GLY A 30 8.46 -19.25 1.32
C GLY A 30 7.05 -18.77 0.95
N LYS A 31 6.01 -19.25 1.64
CA LYS A 31 4.62 -18.88 1.34
C LYS A 31 4.21 -17.63 2.10
N LEU A 32 3.46 -16.80 1.41
CA LEU A 32 2.94 -15.55 1.94
C LEU A 32 1.51 -15.67 2.49
N SER A 33 0.85 -16.82 2.36
CA SER A 33 -0.54 -17.01 2.81
C SER A 33 -0.73 -16.58 4.26
N ARG A 34 0.05 -17.17 5.18
CA ARG A 34 0.04 -16.81 6.60
C ARG A 34 0.71 -15.46 6.83
N VAL A 35 1.87 -15.23 6.21
CA VAL A 35 2.70 -14.02 6.43
C VAL A 35 1.91 -12.74 6.15
N SER A 36 1.02 -12.76 5.14
CA SER A 36 0.17 -11.63 4.75
C SER A 36 -0.66 -11.02 5.89
N ARG A 37 -0.96 -11.79 6.94
CA ARG A 37 -1.67 -11.33 8.14
C ARG A 37 -0.95 -10.20 8.89
N ALA A 38 0.35 -10.06 8.67
CA ALA A 38 1.20 -9.05 9.28
C ALA A 38 1.50 -7.85 8.35
N PHE A 39 0.97 -7.83 7.12
CA PHE A 39 1.19 -6.74 6.16
C PHE A 39 0.80 -5.35 6.68
N PRO A 40 -0.32 -5.15 7.40
CA PRO A 40 -0.66 -3.83 7.95
C PRO A 40 0.40 -3.31 8.93
N VAL A 41 0.86 -4.17 9.84
CA VAL A 41 1.90 -3.83 10.83
C VAL A 41 3.24 -3.60 10.14
N ALA A 42 3.62 -4.44 9.18
CA ALA A 42 4.84 -4.25 8.40
C ALA A 42 4.81 -2.94 7.60
N GLY A 43 3.67 -2.61 6.99
CA GLY A 43 3.45 -1.35 6.29
C GLY A 43 3.68 -0.13 7.18
N LEU A 44 3.17 -0.17 8.42
CA LEU A 44 3.43 0.85 9.43
C LEU A 44 4.94 0.98 9.72
N LEU A 45 5.63 -0.14 9.97
CA LEU A 45 7.06 -0.14 10.27
C LEU A 45 7.91 0.39 9.10
N ILE A 46 7.59 -0.01 7.88
CA ILE A 46 8.29 0.45 6.67
C ILE A 46 8.09 1.96 6.47
N ALA A 47 6.92 2.50 6.84
CA ALA A 47 6.60 3.91 6.68
C ALA A 47 7.23 4.82 7.75
N LEU A 48 7.76 4.28 8.86
CA LEU A 48 8.34 5.07 9.95
C LEU A 48 9.44 6.04 9.51
N PRO A 49 10.43 5.66 8.69
CA PRO A 49 11.46 6.61 8.26
C PRO A 49 10.91 7.72 7.35
N SER A 50 9.89 7.42 6.54
CA SER A 50 9.21 8.42 5.70
C SER A 50 8.43 9.42 6.57
N ALA A 51 7.66 8.91 7.55
CA ALA A 51 6.93 9.74 8.50
C ALA A 51 7.87 10.62 9.35
N LEU A 52 9.00 10.05 9.81
CA LEU A 52 10.02 10.79 10.54
C LEU A 52 10.66 11.88 9.67
N THR A 53 11.01 11.55 8.43
CA THR A 53 11.56 12.52 7.46
C THR A 53 10.59 13.68 7.27
N PHE A 54 9.31 13.38 7.07
CA PHE A 54 8.28 14.41 6.92
C PHE A 54 8.18 15.31 8.16
N SER A 55 8.06 14.70 9.34
CA SER A 55 7.92 15.43 10.61
C SER A 55 9.14 16.32 10.89
N VAL A 56 10.36 15.80 10.72
CA VAL A 56 11.60 16.55 10.96
C VAL A 56 11.74 17.71 10.00
N LEU A 57 11.45 17.51 8.70
CA LEU A 57 11.53 18.60 7.73
C LEU A 57 10.54 19.72 8.04
N LEU A 58 9.29 19.38 8.41
CA LEU A 58 8.30 20.37 8.83
C LEU A 58 8.74 21.11 10.11
N ALA A 59 9.30 20.41 11.09
CA ALA A 59 9.83 21.03 12.31
C ALA A 59 11.02 21.98 12.03
N LEU A 60 11.75 21.75 10.94
CA LEU A 60 12.79 22.65 10.43
C LEU A 60 12.25 23.77 9.52
N ASN A 61 10.93 23.94 9.46
CA ASN A 61 10.23 24.94 8.62
C ASN A 61 10.43 24.74 7.11
N ALA A 62 10.64 23.50 6.66
CA ALA A 62 10.60 23.18 5.23
C ALA A 62 9.22 23.49 4.64
N ASP A 63 9.19 23.86 3.35
CA ASP A 63 7.93 23.94 2.60
C ASP A 63 7.18 22.58 2.66
N PRO A 64 5.86 22.56 2.94
CA PRO A 64 5.11 21.32 3.08
C PRO A 64 5.14 20.40 1.85
N LEU A 65 5.15 20.95 0.63
CA LEU A 65 5.21 20.15 -0.59
C LEU A 65 6.60 19.54 -0.76
N MET A 66 7.66 20.31 -0.50
CA MET A 66 9.03 19.80 -0.48
C MET A 66 9.20 18.66 0.54
N ALA A 67 8.70 18.85 1.77
CA ALA A 67 8.76 17.83 2.81
C ALA A 67 8.01 16.55 2.40
N ALA A 68 6.82 16.69 1.79
CA ALA A 68 6.03 15.56 1.32
C ALA A 68 6.75 14.79 0.20
N LEU A 69 7.32 15.48 -0.78
CA LEU A 69 8.06 14.84 -1.88
C LEU A 69 9.30 14.08 -1.38
N LEU A 70 10.05 14.64 -0.43
CA LEU A 70 11.20 13.97 0.17
C LEU A 70 10.79 12.76 1.00
N ALA A 71 9.70 12.86 1.77
CA ALA A 71 9.15 11.73 2.51
C ALA A 71 8.70 10.60 1.57
N LEU A 72 8.01 10.93 0.47
CA LEU A 72 7.62 9.95 -0.56
C LEU A 72 8.85 9.32 -1.24
N ALA A 73 9.89 10.11 -1.54
CA ALA A 73 11.13 9.59 -2.10
C ALA A 73 11.81 8.58 -1.16
N VAL A 74 11.89 8.88 0.13
CA VAL A 74 12.39 7.94 1.15
C VAL A 74 11.55 6.65 1.16
N HIS A 75 10.22 6.76 1.13
CA HIS A 75 9.33 5.61 1.11
C HIS A 75 9.54 4.75 -0.13
N THR A 76 9.61 5.36 -1.32
CA THR A 76 9.85 4.66 -2.59
C THR A 76 11.21 3.97 -2.61
N LEU A 77 12.27 4.56 -2.04
CA LEU A 77 13.58 3.92 -1.92
C LEU A 77 13.54 2.70 -0.98
N LEU A 78 12.84 2.83 0.14
CA LEU A 78 12.67 1.75 1.12
C LEU A 78 11.86 0.59 0.55
N THR A 79 10.77 0.85 -0.19
CA THR A 79 9.96 -0.20 -0.83
C THR A 79 10.61 -0.72 -2.11
N GLY A 80 11.57 0.01 -2.67
CA GLY A 80 12.16 -0.30 -3.96
C GLY A 80 11.24 -0.04 -5.14
N ALA A 81 10.31 0.91 -5.00
CA ALA A 81 9.25 1.24 -5.94
C ALA A 81 8.29 0.08 -6.26
N LEU A 82 8.21 -0.94 -5.39
CA LEU A 82 7.40 -2.15 -5.60
C LEU A 82 5.95 -1.85 -5.98
N HIS A 83 5.31 -0.92 -5.27
CA HIS A 83 3.90 -0.64 -5.49
C HIS A 83 3.68 0.41 -6.59
N GLU A 84 4.63 1.33 -6.78
CA GLU A 84 4.65 2.26 -7.90
C GLU A 84 4.74 1.50 -9.24
N ASP A 85 5.68 0.56 -9.36
CA ASP A 85 5.86 -0.32 -10.53
C ASP A 85 4.57 -1.10 -10.82
N ALA A 86 4.03 -1.75 -9.80
CA ALA A 86 2.75 -2.46 -9.85
C ALA A 86 1.57 -1.60 -10.35
N LEU A 87 1.50 -0.32 -9.93
CA LEU A 87 0.51 0.64 -10.41
C LEU A 87 0.72 0.96 -11.89
N SER A 88 1.97 1.20 -12.30
CA SER A 88 2.32 1.50 -13.68
C SER A 88 1.94 0.35 -14.62
N ASP A 89 2.37 -0.87 -14.29
CA ASP A 89 2.12 -2.07 -15.08
C ASP A 89 0.62 -2.38 -15.14
N THR A 90 -0.08 -2.22 -14.02
CA THR A 90 -1.54 -2.39 -13.98
C THR A 90 -2.24 -1.37 -14.89
N ALA A 91 -1.82 -0.10 -14.87
CA ALA A 91 -2.43 0.94 -15.69
C ALA A 91 -2.20 0.70 -17.18
N ASP A 92 -0.97 0.36 -17.59
CA ASP A 92 -0.65 0.04 -18.98
C ASP A 92 -1.33 -1.25 -19.45
N GLY A 93 -1.33 -2.29 -18.62
CA GLY A 93 -1.97 -3.56 -18.96
C GLY A 93 -3.48 -3.44 -19.13
N LEU A 94 -4.18 -2.82 -18.18
CA LEU A 94 -5.63 -2.73 -18.20
C LEU A 94 -6.17 -1.72 -19.23
N SER A 95 -5.37 -0.73 -19.61
CA SER A 95 -5.77 0.30 -20.58
C SER A 95 -5.29 0.01 -22.00
N GLY A 96 -4.11 -0.61 -22.15
CA GLY A 96 -3.52 -0.97 -23.44
C GLY A 96 -3.91 -2.35 -23.97
N GLY A 97 -4.37 -3.27 -23.09
CA GLY A 97 -4.81 -4.62 -23.45
C GLY A 97 -6.26 -4.66 -23.91
N LYS A 98 -6.52 -5.20 -25.12
CA LYS A 98 -7.89 -5.39 -25.64
C LYS A 98 -8.61 -6.58 -25.01
N ASP A 99 -7.84 -7.60 -24.64
CA ASP A 99 -8.28 -8.82 -23.97
C ASP A 99 -7.38 -9.13 -22.76
N ARG A 100 -7.73 -10.17 -22.02
CA ARG A 100 -7.04 -10.58 -20.80
C ARG A 100 -5.60 -10.97 -21.09
N GLU A 101 -5.38 -11.78 -22.12
CA GLU A 101 -4.09 -12.31 -22.50
C GLU A 101 -3.13 -11.17 -22.81
N ARG A 102 -3.57 -10.21 -23.64
CA ARG A 102 -2.77 -9.04 -24.01
C ARG A 102 -2.51 -8.12 -22.82
N ALA A 103 -3.49 -7.89 -21.95
CA ALA A 103 -3.28 -7.12 -20.74
C ALA A 103 -2.18 -7.74 -19.85
N LEU A 104 -2.20 -9.05 -19.68
CA LEU A 104 -1.22 -9.81 -18.90
C LEU A 104 0.14 -9.97 -19.59
N GLU A 105 0.22 -9.78 -20.90
CA GLU A 105 1.48 -9.66 -21.64
C GLU A 105 2.10 -8.28 -21.42
N ILE A 106 1.30 -7.21 -21.51
CA ILE A 106 1.76 -5.83 -21.30
C ILE A 106 2.29 -5.66 -19.87
N MET A 107 1.61 -6.20 -18.85
CA MET A 107 2.09 -6.16 -17.45
C MET A 107 3.42 -6.88 -17.22
N LYS A 108 3.88 -7.72 -18.17
CA LYS A 108 5.19 -8.39 -18.08
C LYS A 108 6.29 -7.65 -18.83
N ASP A 109 5.92 -6.66 -19.63
CA ASP A 109 6.86 -5.84 -20.37
C ASP A 109 7.42 -4.77 -19.43
N SER A 110 8.73 -4.74 -19.25
CA SER A 110 9.37 -3.79 -18.32
C SER A 110 9.38 -2.35 -18.83
N ARG A 111 8.85 -2.08 -20.03
CA ARG A 111 8.77 -0.73 -20.59
C ARG A 111 7.52 -0.02 -20.10
N ILE A 112 7.72 1.18 -19.57
CA ILE A 112 6.62 2.07 -19.20
C ILE A 112 5.90 2.62 -20.44
N GLY A 113 4.57 2.52 -20.45
CA GLY A 113 3.69 3.15 -21.41
C GLY A 113 3.11 4.48 -20.92
N THR A 114 2.30 5.12 -21.76
CA THR A 114 1.71 6.43 -21.45
C THR A 114 0.73 6.35 -20.27
N TYR A 115 0.01 5.23 -20.11
CA TYR A 115 -0.94 5.08 -19.01
C TYR A 115 -0.21 4.85 -17.68
N GLY A 116 0.85 4.04 -17.69
CA GLY A 116 1.71 3.85 -16.53
C GLY A 116 2.38 5.15 -16.10
N ALA A 117 2.96 5.90 -17.03
CA ALA A 117 3.54 7.21 -16.76
C ALA A 117 2.52 8.20 -16.17
N ALA A 118 1.32 8.29 -16.76
CA ALA A 118 0.26 9.14 -16.23
C ALA A 118 -0.19 8.72 -14.83
N ALA A 119 -0.31 7.41 -14.57
CA ALA A 119 -0.68 6.87 -13.27
C ALA A 119 0.36 7.20 -12.19
N LEU A 120 1.65 7.10 -12.50
CA LEU A 120 2.73 7.47 -11.58
C LEU A 120 2.74 8.98 -11.27
N ILE A 121 2.58 9.82 -12.28
CA ILE A 121 2.51 11.29 -12.10
C ILE A 121 1.33 11.66 -11.18
N LEU A 122 0.14 11.09 -11.45
CA LEU A 122 -1.04 11.32 -10.63
C LEU A 122 -0.88 10.75 -9.21
N SER A 123 -0.25 9.58 -9.07
CA SER A 123 0.00 8.94 -7.77
C SER A 123 0.90 9.79 -6.88
N PHE A 124 2.07 10.20 -7.37
CA PHE A 124 2.96 11.07 -6.60
C PHE A 124 2.35 12.45 -6.37
N GLY A 125 1.73 13.04 -7.40
CA GLY A 125 1.10 14.35 -7.32
C GLY A 125 0.00 14.42 -6.26
N LEU A 126 -0.93 13.46 -6.25
CA LEU A 126 -2.03 13.42 -5.29
C LEU A 126 -1.53 13.16 -3.86
N ARG A 127 -0.61 12.20 -3.67
CA ARG A 127 -0.06 11.92 -2.34
C ARG A 127 0.72 13.12 -1.78
N ALA A 128 1.55 13.76 -2.61
CA ALA A 128 2.31 14.93 -2.21
C ALA A 128 1.39 16.12 -1.89
N ALA A 129 0.38 16.37 -2.73
CA ALA A 129 -0.58 17.44 -2.51
C ALA A 129 -1.41 17.23 -1.23
N ALA A 130 -1.87 16.00 -0.98
CA ALA A 130 -2.62 15.65 0.22
C ALA A 130 -1.77 15.82 1.48
N LEU A 131 -0.54 15.30 1.51
CA LEU A 131 0.37 15.47 2.64
C LEU A 131 0.71 16.95 2.90
N ALA A 132 0.98 17.71 1.83
CA ALA A 132 1.23 19.14 1.94
C ALA A 132 0.01 19.90 2.49
N ALA A 133 -1.20 19.53 2.12
CA ALA A 133 -2.42 20.10 2.67
C ALA A 133 -2.55 19.79 4.18
N ILE A 134 -2.36 18.53 4.59
CA ILE A 134 -2.39 18.12 6.00
C ILE A 134 -1.39 18.92 6.84
N ALA A 135 -0.16 19.05 6.35
CA ALA A 135 0.92 19.74 7.07
C ALA A 135 0.72 21.26 7.20
N ARG A 136 -0.18 21.88 6.41
CA ARG A 136 -0.52 23.30 6.59
C ARG A 136 -1.46 23.54 7.76
N HIS A 137 -2.21 22.53 8.17
CA HIS A 137 -3.27 22.65 9.18
C HIS A 137 -2.92 21.98 10.50
N LEU A 138 -2.01 20.99 10.50
CA LEU A 138 -1.65 20.20 11.67
C LEU A 138 -0.18 20.35 12.06
N SER A 139 0.13 20.02 13.33
CA SER A 139 1.52 19.99 13.78
C SER A 139 2.34 18.92 13.04
N PRO A 140 3.69 19.07 12.96
CA PRO A 140 4.56 18.12 12.27
C PRO A 140 4.37 16.65 12.67
N GLU A 141 4.14 16.38 13.96
CA GLU A 141 3.97 15.04 14.50
C GLU A 141 2.64 14.44 14.07
N VAL A 142 1.56 15.24 14.14
CA VAL A 142 0.21 14.81 13.77
C VAL A 142 0.11 14.63 12.25
N ALA A 143 0.73 15.51 11.47
CA ALA A 143 0.77 15.37 10.02
C ALA A 143 1.49 14.07 9.58
N ALA A 144 2.55 13.67 10.28
CA ALA A 144 3.27 12.42 10.02
C ALA A 144 2.43 11.15 10.31
N VAL A 145 1.44 11.23 11.21
CA VAL A 145 0.49 10.13 11.46
C VAL A 145 -0.30 9.76 10.19
N ALA A 146 -0.57 10.72 9.30
CA ALA A 146 -1.27 10.46 8.05
C ALA A 146 -0.53 9.46 7.15
N ILE A 147 0.82 9.53 7.10
CA ILE A 147 1.67 8.59 6.36
C ILE A 147 1.53 7.18 6.95
N LEU A 148 1.61 7.05 8.28
CA LEU A 148 1.50 5.76 8.97
C LEU A 148 0.11 5.14 8.82
N ALA A 149 -0.94 5.96 8.92
CA ALA A 149 -2.32 5.53 8.74
C ALA A 149 -2.57 5.04 7.31
N ALA A 150 -2.18 5.83 6.31
CA ALA A 150 -2.32 5.47 4.90
C ALA A 150 -1.54 4.20 4.53
N ALA A 151 -0.34 4.04 5.09
CA ALA A 151 0.44 2.82 4.93
C ALA A 151 -0.31 1.62 5.49
N THR A 152 -0.81 1.71 6.72
CA THR A 152 -1.53 0.61 7.37
C THR A 152 -2.83 0.23 6.64
N LEU A 153 -3.64 1.22 6.27
CA LEU A 153 -4.92 1.04 5.58
C LEU A 153 -4.73 0.36 4.21
N SER A 154 -3.77 0.84 3.43
CA SER A 154 -3.49 0.31 2.10
C SER A 154 -2.96 -1.12 2.12
N ARG A 155 -2.17 -1.50 3.13
CA ARG A 155 -1.69 -2.89 3.27
C ARG A 155 -2.80 -3.84 3.71
N GLY A 156 -3.77 -3.39 4.51
CA GLY A 156 -4.98 -4.16 4.80
C GLY A 156 -5.83 -4.40 3.55
N ALA A 157 -6.07 -3.35 2.76
CA ALA A 157 -6.81 -3.43 1.51
C ALA A 157 -6.16 -4.37 0.49
N MET A 158 -4.83 -4.37 0.42
CA MET A 158 -4.03 -5.27 -0.41
C MET A 158 -4.28 -6.75 -0.08
N VAL A 159 -4.31 -7.10 1.21
CA VAL A 159 -4.61 -8.48 1.67
C VAL A 159 -6.03 -8.87 1.31
N TRP A 160 -7.01 -7.97 1.47
CA TRP A 160 -8.39 -8.23 1.08
C TRP A 160 -8.53 -8.45 -0.43
N HIS A 161 -7.89 -7.62 -1.26
CA HIS A 161 -7.87 -7.78 -2.72
C HIS A 161 -7.32 -9.15 -3.13
N TRP A 162 -6.17 -9.52 -2.56
CA TRP A 162 -5.53 -10.81 -2.80
C TRP A 162 -6.42 -11.98 -2.38
N TYR A 163 -7.07 -11.88 -1.22
CA TYR A 163 -8.06 -12.85 -0.76
C TYR A 163 -9.31 -12.92 -1.65
N ALA A 164 -9.78 -11.80 -2.20
CA ALA A 164 -11.06 -11.74 -2.91
C ALA A 164 -11.01 -12.40 -4.30
N LEU A 165 -9.84 -12.50 -4.92
CA LEU A 165 -9.68 -12.98 -6.30
C LEU A 165 -8.93 -14.32 -6.36
N PRO A 166 -9.18 -15.16 -7.37
CA PRO A 166 -8.25 -16.25 -7.71
C PRO A 166 -7.00 -15.67 -8.39
N SER A 167 -5.93 -16.46 -8.52
CA SER A 167 -4.77 -16.05 -9.33
C SER A 167 -5.16 -15.94 -10.81
N ALA A 168 -4.76 -14.86 -11.48
CA ALA A 168 -4.95 -14.68 -12.92
C ALA A 168 -4.04 -15.60 -13.75
N LYS A 169 -2.96 -16.15 -13.17
CA LYS A 169 -2.07 -17.14 -13.79
C LYS A 169 -1.75 -18.24 -12.77
N PRO A 170 -2.43 -19.40 -12.82
CA PRO A 170 -2.25 -20.48 -11.85
C PRO A 170 -0.80 -20.96 -11.71
N ASP A 171 -0.02 -20.90 -12.78
CA ASP A 171 1.40 -21.33 -12.81
C ASP A 171 2.40 -20.15 -12.68
N GLY A 172 1.93 -18.97 -12.28
CA GLY A 172 2.76 -17.76 -12.17
C GLY A 172 3.48 -17.61 -10.81
N ILE A 173 4.49 -16.73 -10.74
CA ILE A 173 5.23 -16.41 -9.51
C ILE A 173 4.31 -15.93 -8.38
N ALA A 174 3.28 -15.14 -8.70
CA ALA A 174 2.29 -14.73 -7.70
C ALA A 174 1.42 -15.89 -7.17
N ALA A 175 1.27 -16.98 -7.93
CA ALA A 175 0.55 -18.16 -7.48
C ALA A 175 1.41 -19.05 -6.58
N SER A 176 2.73 -19.11 -6.82
CA SER A 176 3.65 -19.87 -5.97
C SER A 176 3.85 -19.23 -4.58
N ALA A 177 3.66 -17.91 -4.48
CA ALA A 177 3.60 -17.20 -3.19
C ALA A 177 2.39 -17.61 -2.32
N GLY A 178 1.38 -18.26 -2.92
CA GLY A 178 0.13 -18.62 -2.27
C GLY A 178 -0.90 -17.50 -2.25
N LYS A 179 -1.97 -17.69 -1.47
CA LYS A 179 -3.04 -16.72 -1.27
C LYS A 179 -3.37 -16.66 0.22
N PRO A 180 -3.70 -15.49 0.79
CA PRO A 180 -4.18 -15.41 2.17
C PRO A 180 -5.35 -16.37 2.37
N ASP A 181 -5.36 -17.09 3.49
CA ASP A 181 -6.55 -17.80 3.94
C ASP A 181 -7.51 -16.84 4.64
N GLY A 182 -8.69 -17.33 5.04
CA GLY A 182 -9.71 -16.52 5.71
C GLY A 182 -9.19 -15.91 7.02
N ASP A 183 -8.42 -16.67 7.80
CA ASP A 183 -7.92 -16.25 9.10
C ASP A 183 -6.83 -15.18 8.97
N ALA A 184 -5.90 -15.35 8.03
CA ALA A 184 -4.86 -14.37 7.73
C ALA A 184 -5.46 -13.06 7.23
N MET A 185 -6.47 -13.14 6.34
CA MET A 185 -7.20 -11.97 5.86
C MET A 185 -7.94 -11.26 6.99
N GLN A 186 -8.68 -11.99 7.84
CA GLN A 186 -9.40 -11.41 8.97
C GLN A 186 -8.45 -10.74 9.95
N LEU A 187 -7.34 -11.39 10.29
CA LEU A 187 -6.36 -10.81 11.22
C LEU A 187 -5.69 -9.57 10.64
N ALA A 188 -5.39 -9.53 9.33
CA ALA A 188 -4.92 -8.32 8.68
C ALA A 188 -5.95 -7.18 8.79
N LEU A 189 -7.23 -7.43 8.50
CA LEU A 189 -8.28 -6.41 8.60
C LEU A 189 -8.48 -5.92 10.03
N LEU A 190 -8.45 -6.82 11.03
CA LEU A 190 -8.53 -6.46 12.44
C LEU A 190 -7.33 -5.60 12.88
N ALA A 191 -6.12 -5.97 12.46
CA ALA A 191 -4.91 -5.18 12.72
C ALA A 191 -5.01 -3.80 12.07
N THR A 192 -5.47 -3.73 10.82
CA THR A 192 -5.71 -2.47 10.11
C THR A 192 -6.72 -1.59 10.84
N LEU A 193 -7.86 -2.13 11.28
CA LEU A 193 -8.86 -1.37 12.02
C LEU A 193 -8.31 -0.86 13.35
N GLY A 194 -7.69 -1.73 14.14
CA GLY A 194 -7.13 -1.37 15.45
C GLY A 194 -6.06 -0.27 15.34
N LEU A 195 -5.16 -0.40 14.37
CA LEU A 195 -4.12 0.61 14.11
C LEU A 195 -4.71 1.92 13.55
N ALA A 196 -5.71 1.85 12.67
CA ALA A 196 -6.38 3.06 12.17
C ALA A 196 -7.07 3.83 13.31
N VAL A 197 -7.76 3.12 14.22
CA VAL A 197 -8.37 3.72 15.42
C VAL A 197 -7.30 4.36 16.30
N LEU A 198 -6.19 3.65 16.55
CA LEU A 198 -5.09 4.14 17.40
C LEU A 198 -4.40 5.37 16.81
N LEU A 199 -4.20 5.40 15.50
CA LEU A 199 -3.48 6.47 14.80
C LEU A 199 -4.38 7.67 14.52
N VAL A 200 -5.46 7.47 13.77
CA VAL A 200 -6.28 8.56 13.22
C VAL A 200 -7.23 9.14 14.24
N GLY A 201 -7.83 8.30 15.11
CA GLY A 201 -8.84 8.73 16.07
C GLY A 201 -8.34 9.86 16.99
N PRO A 202 -7.23 9.68 17.72
CA PRO A 202 -6.65 10.73 18.57
C PRO A 202 -6.04 11.89 17.79
N ALA A 203 -5.48 11.64 16.60
CA ALA A 203 -4.72 12.63 15.85
C ALA A 203 -5.61 13.59 15.03
N MET A 204 -6.70 13.08 14.44
CA MET A 204 -7.51 13.79 13.44
C MET A 204 -9.03 13.66 13.68
N GLY A 205 -9.43 12.90 14.70
CA GLY A 205 -10.83 12.77 15.11
C GLY A 205 -11.62 11.67 14.39
N VAL A 206 -12.83 11.42 14.91
CA VAL A 206 -13.73 10.37 14.42
C VAL A 206 -14.17 10.58 12.96
N PRO A 207 -14.50 11.80 12.48
CA PRO A 207 -14.87 12.00 11.07
C PRO A 207 -13.75 11.59 10.10
N ALA A 208 -12.50 11.94 10.40
CA ALA A 208 -11.35 11.54 9.60
C ALA A 208 -11.15 10.02 9.59
N LEU A 209 -11.27 9.37 10.76
CA LEU A 209 -11.17 7.91 10.89
C LEU A 209 -12.24 7.18 10.07
N VAL A 210 -13.51 7.59 10.19
CA VAL A 210 -14.62 6.97 9.45
C VAL A 210 -14.46 7.24 7.95
N GLY A 211 -14.11 8.47 7.59
CA GLY A 211 -13.88 8.88 6.21
C GLY A 211 -12.79 8.05 5.54
N CYS A 212 -11.62 7.90 6.16
CA CYS A 212 -10.52 7.16 5.57
C CYS A 212 -10.82 5.65 5.48
N LEU A 213 -11.45 5.05 6.49
CA LEU A 213 -11.88 3.65 6.44
C LEU A 213 -12.87 3.40 5.28
N LEU A 214 -13.85 4.28 5.11
CA LEU A 214 -14.83 4.18 4.03
C LEU A 214 -14.17 4.37 2.67
N ALA A 215 -13.36 5.42 2.50
CA ALA A 215 -12.69 5.72 1.24
C ALA A 215 -11.75 4.59 0.79
N THR A 216 -10.92 4.06 1.71
CA THR A 216 -10.05 2.91 1.43
C THR A 216 -10.89 1.67 1.08
N SER A 217 -11.97 1.39 1.80
CA SER A 217 -12.82 0.22 1.53
C SER A 217 -13.50 0.30 0.16
N VAL A 218 -14.04 1.48 -0.19
CA VAL A 218 -14.67 1.73 -1.50
C VAL A 218 -13.63 1.63 -2.61
N ALA A 219 -12.46 2.25 -2.44
CA ALA A 219 -11.39 2.20 -3.42
C ALA A 219 -10.91 0.76 -3.67
N ALA A 220 -10.69 -0.02 -2.61
CA ALA A 220 -10.32 -1.43 -2.69
C ALA A 220 -11.39 -2.26 -3.40
N PHE A 221 -12.66 -2.07 -3.05
CA PHE A 221 -13.80 -2.77 -3.66
C PHE A 221 -13.89 -2.48 -5.16
N LEU A 222 -13.84 -1.20 -5.57
CA LEU A 222 -13.94 -0.80 -6.97
C LEU A 222 -12.75 -1.30 -7.79
N ALA A 223 -11.52 -1.17 -7.27
CA ALA A 223 -10.33 -1.71 -7.93
C ALA A 223 -10.46 -3.23 -8.13
N THR A 224 -10.81 -3.96 -7.07
CA THR A 224 -11.00 -5.42 -7.11
C THR A 224 -12.09 -5.84 -8.08
N ARG A 225 -13.21 -5.12 -8.11
CA ARG A 225 -14.32 -5.37 -9.02
C ARG A 225 -13.91 -5.18 -10.48
N TYR A 226 -13.18 -4.10 -10.77
CA TYR A 226 -12.68 -3.78 -12.10
C TYR A 226 -11.65 -4.81 -12.58
N ILE A 227 -10.67 -5.13 -11.73
CA ILE A 227 -9.65 -6.15 -12.02
C ILE A 227 -10.29 -7.52 -12.26
N ARG A 228 -11.32 -7.91 -11.49
CA ARG A 228 -12.09 -9.14 -11.74
C ARG A 228 -12.71 -9.16 -13.14
N GLN A 229 -13.28 -8.05 -13.60
CA GLN A 229 -13.91 -7.98 -14.93
C GLN A 229 -12.89 -8.13 -16.05
N LYS A 230 -11.69 -7.56 -15.86
CA LYS A 230 -10.66 -7.51 -16.91
C LYS A 230 -9.78 -8.75 -16.95
N LEU A 231 -9.34 -9.24 -15.79
CA LEU A 231 -8.34 -10.30 -15.68
C LEU A 231 -8.89 -11.59 -15.10
N THR A 232 -10.11 -11.60 -14.57
CA THR A 232 -10.74 -12.73 -13.85
C THR A 232 -9.92 -13.26 -12.67
N GLY A 233 -8.94 -12.50 -12.19
CA GLY A 233 -8.04 -12.87 -11.10
C GLY A 233 -7.04 -11.76 -10.78
N HIS A 234 -6.20 -11.98 -9.78
CA HIS A 234 -5.13 -11.06 -9.37
C HIS A 234 -3.76 -11.43 -9.98
N THR A 235 -2.87 -10.45 -10.10
CA THR A 235 -1.41 -10.61 -10.26
C THR A 235 -0.69 -9.96 -9.08
N GLY A 236 0.64 -10.03 -9.03
CA GLY A 236 1.42 -9.23 -8.06
C GLY A 236 1.19 -7.73 -8.28
N ASP A 237 1.10 -7.31 -9.55
CA ASP A 237 0.93 -5.91 -9.95
C ASP A 237 -0.45 -5.40 -9.52
N THR A 238 -1.52 -6.19 -9.69
CA THR A 238 -2.85 -5.72 -9.26
C THR A 238 -2.99 -5.61 -7.75
N ILE A 239 -2.25 -6.45 -7.00
CA ILE A 239 -2.14 -6.38 -5.54
C ILE A 239 -1.44 -5.07 -5.14
N GLY A 240 -0.29 -4.76 -5.74
CA GLY A 240 0.45 -3.51 -5.48
C GLY A 240 -0.26 -2.25 -5.97
N ALA A 241 -0.93 -2.29 -7.12
CA ALA A 241 -1.74 -1.19 -7.63
C ALA A 241 -2.91 -0.87 -6.69
N THR A 242 -3.57 -1.90 -6.15
CA THR A 242 -4.66 -1.72 -5.17
C THR A 242 -4.14 -1.05 -3.90
N GLN A 243 -2.93 -1.40 -3.46
CA GLN A 243 -2.27 -0.70 -2.35
C GLN A 243 -2.12 0.80 -2.65
N GLN A 244 -1.55 1.18 -3.80
CA GLN A 244 -1.38 2.59 -4.18
C GLN A 244 -2.70 3.36 -4.25
N ILE A 245 -3.71 2.78 -4.91
CA ILE A 245 -5.04 3.38 -5.04
C ILE A 245 -5.65 3.67 -3.66
N CYS A 246 -5.50 2.72 -2.72
CA CYS A 246 -6.02 2.87 -1.36
C CYS A 246 -5.22 3.88 -0.53
N GLU A 247 -3.89 3.95 -0.71
CA GLU A 247 -3.03 4.95 -0.07
C GLU A 247 -3.43 6.36 -0.51
N ILE A 248 -3.57 6.59 -1.82
CA ILE A 248 -4.05 7.86 -2.40
C ILE A 248 -5.43 8.22 -1.84
N ALA A 249 -6.40 7.30 -1.89
CA ALA A 249 -7.75 7.54 -1.40
C ALA A 249 -7.75 7.95 0.08
N SER A 250 -6.99 7.23 0.92
CA SER A 250 -6.90 7.54 2.35
C SER A 250 -6.27 8.90 2.61
N LEU A 251 -5.15 9.24 1.97
CA LEU A 251 -4.48 10.52 2.15
C LEU A 251 -5.34 11.70 1.68
N CYS A 252 -5.99 11.58 0.51
CA CYS A 252 -6.90 12.61 0.03
C CYS A 252 -8.07 12.82 0.98
N THR A 253 -8.66 11.76 1.54
CA THR A 253 -9.73 11.91 2.53
C THR A 253 -9.24 12.56 3.81
N LEU A 254 -8.09 12.15 4.33
CA LEU A 254 -7.49 12.79 5.51
C LEU A 254 -7.22 14.29 5.26
N ALA A 255 -6.73 14.64 4.08
CA ALA A 255 -6.51 16.04 3.68
C ALA A 255 -7.79 16.88 3.58
N MET A 256 -8.93 16.27 3.25
CA MET A 256 -10.24 16.96 3.22
C MET A 256 -10.88 17.10 4.62
N CYS A 257 -10.36 16.41 5.63
CA CYS A 257 -10.91 16.40 6.99
C CYS A 257 -10.17 17.32 7.97
N VAL A 258 -9.09 17.99 7.54
CA VAL A 258 -8.27 18.89 8.36
C VAL A 258 -8.58 20.36 8.09
#